data_AF-J9FI29-F1
#
_entry.id   AF-J9FI29-F1
#
_cell.length_a   1.000
_cell.length_b   1.000
_cell.length_c   1.000
_cell.angle_alpha   90.00
_cell.angle_beta   90.00
_cell.angle_gamma   90.00
#
_symmetry.space_group_name_H-M   'P 1'
#
loop_
_entity.id
_entity.type
_entity.pdbx_description
1 polymer ?
#
loop_
_entity_poly.entity_id
_entity_poly.type
_entity_poly.pdbx_seq_one_letter_code
_entity_poly.pdbx_strand_id
1 'polypeptide(L)'
;ADGTPKQYAFCPVRQYGPCRQAESFGAMLDGFYTLRDRKDAMRQKSQTVRKTVQNLCTRIKRKLAIQEKELEATYDRERLRQLGDILTANLHRVVKGRTSIACEDFYDENMALVDIPLSPLLSPQQNAAKFYKDYTRMKNAEKELTHQMELGRIELQYLQSVLEELNRAQTEAELEEIRRELQEGGYLRQDGGKKRMKQSKLPPMRFTSTDGYA
;
A
#
# COMPACT_ATOMS: atom_id res chain seq x y z
N ALA A 1 -25.18 12.20 -2.73
CA ALA A 1 -25.93 11.87 -1.49
C ALA A 1 -26.50 10.47 -1.66
N ASP A 2 -26.18 9.53 -0.76
CA ASP A 2 -26.32 8.07 -0.95
C ASP A 2 -27.76 7.52 -1.01
N GLY A 3 -28.75 8.36 -1.33
CA GLY A 3 -30.16 8.02 -1.44
C GLY A 3 -30.83 7.56 -0.14
N THR A 4 -30.07 7.45 0.95
CA THR A 4 -30.57 6.99 2.25
C THR A 4 -31.42 8.08 2.90
N PRO A 5 -32.69 7.82 3.22
CA PRO A 5 -33.47 8.76 4.00
C PRO A 5 -32.82 8.92 5.38
N LYS A 6 -32.55 10.17 5.79
CA LYS A 6 -31.88 10.47 7.06
C LYS A 6 -32.85 10.58 8.22
N GLN A 7 -34.03 11.10 7.95
CA GLN A 7 -35.05 11.41 8.95
C GLN A 7 -36.44 11.36 8.30
N TYR A 8 -37.46 11.13 9.11
CA TYR A 8 -38.85 11.16 8.73
C TYR A 8 -39.62 12.11 9.66
N ALA A 9 -40.74 12.65 9.18
CA ALA A 9 -41.64 13.47 9.97
C ALA A 9 -43.07 13.28 9.45
N PHE A 10 -44.05 13.52 10.32
CA PHE A 10 -45.47 13.45 9.94
C PHE A 10 -45.89 14.64 9.05
N CYS A 11 -45.13 15.73 9.05
CA CYS A 11 -45.36 16.92 8.24
C CYS A 11 -44.24 17.11 7.20
N PRO A 12 -44.51 17.80 6.07
CA PRO A 12 -43.49 18.05 5.05
C PRO A 12 -42.33 18.91 5.59
N VAL A 13 -41.13 18.34 5.66
CA VAL A 13 -39.93 19.06 6.09
C VAL A 13 -39.28 19.74 4.88
N ARG A 14 -39.45 21.06 4.77
CA ARG A 14 -38.94 21.85 3.63
C ARG A 14 -37.52 22.40 3.84
N GLN A 15 -37.02 22.36 5.08
CA GLN A 15 -35.75 22.98 5.47
C GLN A 15 -34.50 22.26 4.91
N TYR A 16 -34.60 20.96 4.60
CA TYR A 16 -33.45 20.12 4.24
C TYR A 16 -33.47 19.63 2.78
N GLY A 17 -34.30 20.24 1.92
CA GLY A 17 -34.40 19.91 0.50
C GLY A 17 -35.54 18.94 0.15
N PRO A 18 -35.39 18.13 -0.92
CA PRO A 18 -36.47 17.30 -1.44
C PRO A 18 -36.90 16.22 -0.43
N CYS A 19 -38.21 16.14 -0.17
CA CYS A 19 -38.82 15.13 0.70
C CYS A 19 -39.59 14.11 -0.14
N ARG A 20 -39.49 12.82 0.22
CA ARG A 20 -40.35 11.77 -0.33
C ARG A 20 -41.61 11.67 0.50
N GLN A 21 -42.76 11.71 -0.15
CA GLN A 21 -44.05 11.47 0.50
C GLN A 21 -44.43 9.99 0.34
N ALA A 22 -45.17 9.47 1.32
CA ALA A 22 -45.72 8.12 1.32
C ALA A 22 -47.23 8.17 1.53
N GLU A 23 -47.93 7.13 1.11
CA GLU A 23 -49.40 7.06 1.15
C GLU A 23 -49.97 7.02 2.57
N SER A 24 -49.20 6.52 3.54
CA SER A 24 -49.58 6.50 4.95
C SER A 24 -48.35 6.61 5.86
N PHE A 25 -48.58 6.94 7.13
CA PHE A 25 -47.52 6.97 8.14
C PHE A 25 -46.86 5.59 8.32
N GLY A 26 -47.65 4.51 8.27
CA GLY A 26 -47.14 3.14 8.29
C GLY A 26 -46.23 2.84 7.10
N ALA A 27 -46.68 3.15 5.88
CA ALA A 27 -45.88 2.96 4.66
C ALA A 27 -44.58 3.77 4.67
N MET A 28 -44.59 4.97 5.27
CA MET A 28 -43.38 5.78 5.46
C MET A 28 -42.37 5.09 6.39
N LEU A 29 -42.82 4.60 7.55
CA LEU A 29 -41.95 3.90 8.51
C LEU A 29 -41.40 2.61 7.91
N ASP A 30 -42.25 1.80 7.26
CA ASP A 30 -41.84 0.56 6.61
C ASP A 30 -40.77 0.82 5.55
N GLY A 31 -40.97 1.79 4.66
CA GLY A 31 -39.97 2.16 3.66
C GLY A 31 -38.66 2.67 4.27
N PHE A 32 -38.73 3.44 5.36
CA PHE A 32 -37.55 3.96 6.05
C PHE A 32 -36.73 2.85 6.72
N TYR A 33 -37.37 2.03 7.55
CA TYR A 33 -36.69 0.99 8.32
C TYR A 33 -36.25 -0.17 7.44
N THR A 34 -37.02 -0.57 6.42
CA THR A 34 -36.57 -1.63 5.49
C THR A 34 -35.30 -1.24 4.74
N LEU A 35 -35.18 0.01 4.28
CA LEU A 35 -33.96 0.50 3.63
C LEU A 35 -32.78 0.58 4.60
N ARG A 36 -33.03 1.05 5.83
CA ARG A 36 -32.01 1.14 6.87
C ARG A 36 -31.50 -0.23 7.28
N ASP A 37 -32.40 -1.16 7.59
CA ASP A 37 -32.06 -2.51 8.04
C ASP A 37 -31.31 -3.29 6.96
N ARG A 38 -31.70 -3.13 5.68
CA ARG A 38 -30.94 -3.70 4.55
C ARG A 38 -29.52 -3.17 4.49
N LYS A 39 -29.31 -1.86 4.64
CA LYS A 39 -27.97 -1.25 4.64
C LYS A 39 -27.16 -1.67 5.86
N ASP A 40 -27.77 -1.69 7.04
CA ASP A 40 -27.09 -2.09 8.28
C ASP A 40 -26.71 -3.57 8.25
N ALA A 41 -27.58 -4.45 7.76
CA ALA A 41 -27.27 -5.87 7.56
C ALA A 41 -26.13 -6.07 6.55
N MET A 42 -26.15 -5.37 5.41
CA MET A 42 -25.06 -5.40 4.42
C MET A 42 -23.74 -4.88 5.00
N ARG A 43 -23.79 -3.81 5.81
CA ARG A 43 -22.62 -3.25 6.48
C ARG A 43 -22.03 -4.24 7.49
N GLN A 44 -22.87 -4.92 8.26
CA GLN A 44 -22.41 -5.95 9.21
C GLN A 44 -21.77 -7.15 8.49
N LYS A 45 -22.40 -7.64 7.42
CA LYS A 45 -21.86 -8.75 6.61
C LYS A 45 -20.52 -8.41 5.96
N SER A 46 -20.36 -7.19 5.46
CA SER A 46 -19.12 -6.72 4.81
C SER A 46 -18.04 -6.28 5.81
N GLN A 47 -18.38 -6.01 7.08
CA GLN A 47 -17.45 -5.45 8.06
C GLN A 47 -16.18 -6.29 8.26
N THR A 48 -16.32 -7.62 8.33
CA THR A 48 -15.19 -8.53 8.53
C THR A 48 -14.23 -8.50 7.34
N VAL A 49 -14.78 -8.57 6.12
CA VAL A 49 -13.98 -8.51 4.87
C VAL A 49 -13.30 -7.17 4.78
N ARG A 50 -14.04 -6.08 4.96
CA ARG A 50 -13.54 -4.71 4.94
C ARG A 50 -12.41 -4.48 5.93
N LYS A 51 -12.57 -4.94 7.18
CA LYS A 51 -11.53 -4.83 8.22
C LYS A 51 -10.26 -5.59 7.80
N THR A 52 -10.42 -6.75 7.19
CA THR A 52 -9.29 -7.57 6.72
C THR A 52 -8.53 -6.86 5.59
N VAL A 53 -9.24 -6.37 4.57
CA VAL A 53 -8.64 -5.62 3.45
C VAL A 53 -7.98 -4.34 3.96
N GLN A 54 -8.63 -3.60 4.87
CA GLN A 54 -8.06 -2.40 5.46
C GLN A 54 -6.77 -2.68 6.24
N ASN A 55 -6.72 -3.78 7.00
CA ASN A 55 -5.51 -4.21 7.68
C ASN A 55 -4.39 -4.54 6.69
N LEU A 56 -4.68 -5.23 5.59
CA LEU A 56 -3.71 -5.51 4.53
C LEU A 56 -3.17 -4.22 3.91
N CYS A 57 -4.03 -3.27 3.54
CA CYS A 57 -3.63 -1.95 3.07
C CYS A 57 -2.69 -1.24 4.06
N THR A 58 -3.03 -1.24 5.35
CA THR A 58 -2.18 -0.61 6.37
C THR A 58 -0.81 -1.29 6.51
N ARG A 59 -0.76 -2.62 6.38
CA ARG A 59 0.49 -3.39 6.42
C ARG A 59 1.39 -3.06 5.24
N ILE A 60 0.83 -3.00 4.03
CA ILE A 60 1.58 -2.65 2.82
C ILE A 60 2.08 -1.20 2.90
N LYS A 61 1.24 -0.25 3.32
CA LYS A 61 1.67 1.14 3.53
C LYS A 61 2.84 1.27 4.51
N ARG A 62 2.81 0.53 5.61
CA ARG A 62 3.93 0.47 6.57
C ARG A 62 5.18 -0.13 5.94
N LYS A 63 5.04 -1.22 5.18
CA LYS A 63 6.16 -1.86 4.46
C LYS A 63 6.80 -0.89 3.47
N LEU A 64 6.00 -0.23 2.64
CA LEU A 64 6.46 0.78 1.67
C LEU A 64 7.21 1.92 2.36
N ALA A 65 6.69 2.45 3.48
CA ALA A 65 7.36 3.51 4.22
C ALA A 65 8.72 3.10 4.81
N ILE A 66 8.90 1.82 5.17
CA ILE A 66 10.19 1.29 5.62
C ILE A 66 11.14 1.17 4.42
N GLN A 67 10.67 0.58 3.32
CA GLN A 67 11.46 0.41 2.09
C GLN A 67 11.89 1.74 1.47
N GLU A 68 11.05 2.77 1.57
CA GLU A 68 11.36 4.13 1.11
C GLU A 68 12.51 4.76 1.92
N LYS A 69 12.52 4.57 3.25
CA LYS A 69 13.64 4.98 4.11
C LYS A 69 14.92 4.19 3.81
N GLU A 70 14.79 2.89 3.56
CA GLU A 70 15.93 2.05 3.16
C GLU A 70 16.51 2.48 1.80
N LEU A 71 15.63 2.84 0.85
CA LEU A 71 16.02 3.36 -0.46
C LEU A 71 16.75 4.70 -0.33
N GLU A 72 16.23 5.60 0.50
CA GLU A 72 16.86 6.90 0.76
C GLU A 72 18.28 6.74 1.32
N ALA A 73 18.48 5.78 2.23
CA ALA A 73 19.80 5.43 2.74
C ALA A 73 20.75 4.82 1.69
N THR A 74 20.26 4.42 0.52
CA THR A 74 21.12 3.94 -0.59
C THR A 74 21.65 5.07 -1.48
N TYR A 75 21.14 6.30 -1.40
CA TYR A 75 21.59 7.40 -2.26
C TYR A 75 23.05 7.81 -1.98
N ASP A 76 23.50 7.70 -0.73
CA ASP A 76 24.89 7.98 -0.33
C ASP A 76 25.89 6.91 -0.80
N ARG A 77 25.46 5.90 -1.59
CA ARG A 77 26.35 4.85 -2.08
C ARG A 77 27.54 5.38 -2.89
N GLU A 78 27.39 6.50 -3.59
CA GLU A 78 28.46 7.03 -4.43
C GLU A 78 29.65 7.48 -3.56
N ARG A 79 29.35 7.93 -2.34
CA ARG A 79 30.37 8.24 -1.34
C ARG A 79 31.22 7.02 -0.98
N LEU A 80 30.62 5.81 -0.92
CA LEU A 80 31.38 4.57 -0.68
C LEU A 80 32.37 4.31 -1.82
N ARG A 81 32.00 4.58 -3.07
CA ARG A 81 32.89 4.43 -4.22
C ARG A 81 34.05 5.42 -4.14
N GLN A 82 33.76 6.69 -3.88
CA GLN A 82 34.76 7.74 -3.71
C GLN A 82 35.75 7.41 -2.59
N LEU A 83 35.28 6.94 -1.43
CA LEU A 83 36.14 6.51 -0.32
C LEU A 83 37.04 5.33 -0.71
N GLY A 84 36.53 4.39 -1.51
CA GLY A 84 37.32 3.31 -2.11
C GLY A 84 38.42 3.82 -3.04
N ASP A 85 38.07 4.78 -3.91
CA ASP A 85 39.00 5.40 -4.87
C ASP A 85 40.11 6.19 -4.12
N ILE A 86 39.76 6.99 -3.10
CA ILE A 86 40.69 7.75 -2.25
C ILE A 86 41.62 6.83 -1.47
N LEU A 87 41.08 5.76 -0.87
CA LEU A 87 41.87 4.79 -0.14
C LEU A 87 42.83 4.04 -1.05
N THR A 88 42.40 3.71 -2.27
CA THR A 88 43.23 3.04 -3.29
C THR A 88 44.41 3.92 -3.70
N ALA A 89 44.17 5.22 -3.95
CA ALA A 89 45.23 6.18 -4.27
C ALA A 89 46.26 6.33 -3.13
N ASN A 90 45.82 6.21 -1.87
CA ASN A 90 46.66 6.36 -0.68
C ASN A 90 47.14 5.03 -0.09
N LEU A 91 47.03 3.89 -0.81
CA LEU A 91 47.36 2.55 -0.30
C LEU A 91 48.75 2.45 0.34
N HIS A 92 49.74 3.17 -0.22
CA HIS A 92 51.12 3.20 0.26
C HIS A 92 51.28 3.84 1.65
N ARG A 93 50.32 4.68 2.08
CA ARG A 93 50.29 5.34 3.40
C ARG A 93 49.56 4.51 4.46
N VAL A 94 48.80 3.50 4.04
CA VAL A 94 47.95 2.70 4.93
C VAL A 94 48.77 1.57 5.56
N VAL A 95 48.87 1.61 6.90
CA VAL A 95 49.51 0.55 7.69
C VAL A 95 48.45 -0.39 8.25
N LYS A 96 48.71 -1.71 8.17
CA LYS A 96 47.82 -2.73 8.73
C LYS A 96 47.66 -2.54 10.25
N GLY A 97 46.44 -2.72 10.76
CA GLY A 97 46.11 -2.59 12.18
C GLY A 97 45.57 -1.21 12.60
N ARG A 98 45.50 -0.23 11.68
CA ARG A 98 44.83 1.05 11.95
C ARG A 98 43.32 0.95 11.81
N THR A 99 42.62 1.79 12.58
CA THR A 99 41.15 1.91 12.58
C THR A 99 40.63 3.03 11.71
N SER A 100 41.47 4.02 11.36
CA SER A 100 41.15 5.08 10.41
C SER A 100 42.41 5.67 9.77
N ILE A 101 42.21 6.43 8.69
CA ILE A 101 43.25 7.21 8.00
C ILE A 101 42.65 8.52 7.46
N ALA A 102 43.34 9.63 7.72
CA ALA A 102 43.03 10.91 7.08
C ALA A 102 43.69 10.98 5.69
N CYS A 103 42.86 11.16 4.66
CA CYS A 103 43.28 11.29 3.27
C CYS A 103 42.71 12.58 2.66
N GLU A 104 43.37 13.12 1.64
CA GLU A 104 42.83 14.26 0.89
C GLU A 104 41.70 13.78 -0.02
N ASP A 105 40.55 14.46 0.06
CA ASP A 105 39.40 14.19 -0.79
C ASP A 105 39.51 14.95 -2.10
N PHE A 106 39.99 14.27 -3.15
CA PHE A 106 40.13 14.87 -4.48
C PHE A 106 38.78 15.05 -5.22
N TYR A 107 37.66 14.65 -4.62
CA TYR A 107 36.31 14.97 -5.12
C TYR A 107 35.76 16.28 -4.51
N ASP A 108 36.39 16.81 -3.47
CA ASP A 108 36.07 18.11 -2.88
C ASP A 108 36.90 19.22 -3.55
N GLU A 109 36.27 20.34 -3.89
CA GLU A 109 36.94 21.51 -4.50
C GLU A 109 38.08 22.05 -3.63
N ASN A 110 37.97 21.91 -2.31
CA ASN A 110 38.97 22.40 -1.35
C ASN A 110 40.04 21.35 -1.00
N MET A 111 39.99 20.15 -1.58
CA MET A 111 40.83 19.01 -1.20
C MET A 111 40.86 18.77 0.33
N ALA A 112 39.69 18.86 0.96
CA ALA A 112 39.56 18.71 2.40
C ALA A 112 40.01 17.31 2.85
N LEU A 113 40.54 17.23 4.08
CA LEU A 113 40.90 15.94 4.67
C LEU A 113 39.64 15.18 5.09
N VAL A 114 39.46 13.98 4.56
CA VAL A 114 38.43 13.02 4.96
C VAL A 114 39.03 11.92 5.83
N ASP A 115 38.39 11.62 6.96
CA ASP A 115 38.75 10.46 7.79
C ASP A 115 38.03 9.21 7.29
N ILE A 116 38.81 8.24 6.79
CA ILE A 116 38.29 7.00 6.22
C ILE A 116 38.40 5.88 7.25
N PRO A 117 37.28 5.26 7.68
CA PRO A 117 37.31 4.17 8.63
C PRO A 117 37.89 2.89 7.99
N LEU A 118 38.81 2.24 8.70
CA LEU A 118 39.48 1.02 8.29
C LEU A 118 39.19 -0.12 9.26
N SER A 119 39.14 -1.35 8.73
CA SER A 119 39.14 -2.53 9.57
C SER A 119 40.59 -2.94 9.88
N PRO A 120 41.01 -3.00 11.16
CA PRO A 120 42.37 -3.35 11.54
C PRO A 120 42.73 -4.80 11.19
N LEU A 121 41.71 -5.66 11.03
CA LEU A 121 41.86 -7.07 10.67
C LEU A 121 42.14 -7.28 9.18
N LEU A 122 41.78 -6.31 8.33
CA LEU A 122 41.90 -6.41 6.88
C LEU A 122 43.21 -5.81 6.38
N SER A 123 43.72 -6.31 5.26
CA SER A 123 44.83 -5.66 4.55
C SER A 123 44.38 -4.32 3.94
N PRO A 124 45.31 -3.40 3.60
CA PRO A 124 44.97 -2.14 2.92
C PRO A 124 44.13 -2.35 1.65
N GLN A 125 44.52 -3.31 0.82
CA GLN A 125 43.79 -3.68 -0.40
C GLN A 125 42.41 -4.27 -0.10
N GLN A 126 42.28 -5.09 0.95
CA GLN A 126 40.99 -5.64 1.38
C GLN A 126 40.06 -4.55 1.94
N ASN A 127 40.59 -3.54 2.63
CA ASN A 127 39.81 -2.40 3.08
C ASN A 127 39.28 -1.59 1.88
N ALA A 128 40.09 -1.33 0.85
CA ALA A 128 39.62 -0.70 -0.39
C ALA A 128 38.55 -1.55 -1.11
N ALA A 129 38.81 -2.86 -1.26
CA ALA A 129 37.85 -3.79 -1.87
C ALA A 129 36.51 -3.86 -1.11
N LYS A 130 36.53 -3.69 0.22
CA LYS A 130 35.31 -3.64 1.05
C LYS A 130 34.40 -2.49 0.64
N PHE A 131 34.94 -1.29 0.42
CA PHE A 131 34.15 -0.14 -0.02
C PHE A 131 33.47 -0.38 -1.38
N TYR A 132 34.18 -0.96 -2.34
CA TYR A 132 33.58 -1.34 -3.64
C TYR A 132 32.52 -2.44 -3.51
N LYS A 133 32.73 -3.41 -2.60
CA LYS A 133 31.75 -4.46 -2.30
C LYS A 133 30.49 -3.87 -1.66
N ASP A 134 30.64 -2.96 -0.72
CA ASP A 134 29.52 -2.28 -0.08
C ASP A 134 28.77 -1.39 -1.09
N TYR A 135 29.47 -0.66 -1.97
CA TYR A 135 28.84 0.06 -3.10
C TYR A 135 28.01 -0.88 -3.97
N THR A 136 28.57 -2.01 -4.38
CA THR A 136 27.87 -2.99 -5.23
C THR A 136 26.64 -3.56 -4.52
N ARG A 137 26.75 -3.84 -3.22
CA ARG A 137 25.62 -4.26 -2.38
C ARG A 137 24.52 -3.20 -2.36
N MET A 138 24.86 -1.94 -2.09
CA MET A 138 23.87 -0.84 -2.07
C MET A 138 23.24 -0.63 -3.45
N LYS A 139 24.01 -0.80 -4.52
CA LYS A 139 23.50 -0.74 -5.89
C LYS A 139 22.50 -1.83 -6.24
N ASN A 140 22.75 -3.05 -5.80
CA ASN A 140 21.81 -4.14 -5.99
C ASN A 140 20.59 -3.98 -5.07
N ALA A 141 20.79 -3.50 -3.84
CA ALA A 141 19.71 -3.21 -2.90
C ALA A 141 18.74 -2.16 -3.44
N GLU A 142 19.25 -1.04 -4.00
CA GLU A 142 18.41 0.00 -4.62
C GLU A 142 17.50 -0.59 -5.71
N LYS A 143 18.06 -1.41 -6.61
CA LYS A 143 17.30 -2.04 -7.71
C LYS A 143 16.18 -2.94 -7.17
N GLU A 144 16.51 -3.81 -6.23
CA GLU A 144 15.53 -4.74 -5.65
C GLU A 144 14.47 -4.01 -4.83
N LEU A 145 14.88 -3.03 -4.00
CA LEU A 145 13.96 -2.20 -3.22
C LEU A 145 12.98 -1.46 -4.14
N THR A 146 13.48 -0.85 -5.22
CA THR A 146 12.63 -0.15 -6.19
C THR A 146 11.62 -1.10 -6.82
N HIS A 147 12.04 -2.32 -7.22
CA HIS A 147 11.15 -3.33 -7.77
C HIS A 147 10.08 -3.77 -6.76
N GLN A 148 10.47 -4.06 -5.52
CA GLN A 148 9.56 -4.47 -4.45
C GLN A 148 8.57 -3.37 -4.07
N MET A 149 9.01 -2.10 -4.09
CA MET A 149 8.13 -0.95 -3.85
C MET A 149 7.09 -0.81 -4.96
N GLU A 150 7.47 -1.03 -6.22
CA GLU A 150 6.53 -0.99 -7.35
C GLU A 150 5.45 -2.07 -7.22
N LEU A 151 5.86 -3.32 -6.94
CA LEU A 151 4.92 -4.40 -6.67
C LEU A 151 3.99 -4.09 -5.49
N GLY A 152 4.54 -3.53 -4.40
CA GLY A 152 3.75 -3.13 -3.24
C GLY A 152 2.76 -1.99 -3.53
N ARG A 153 3.10 -1.06 -4.42
CA ARG A 153 2.19 0.02 -4.86
C ARG A 153 1.04 -0.52 -5.71
N ILE A 154 1.34 -1.43 -6.65
CA ILE A 154 0.32 -2.10 -7.45
C ILE A 154 -0.64 -2.89 -6.55
N GLU A 155 -0.11 -3.67 -5.60
CA GLU A 155 -0.91 -4.43 -4.64
C GLU A 155 -1.78 -3.51 -3.78
N LEU A 156 -1.22 -2.39 -3.29
CA LEU A 156 -1.97 -1.41 -2.52
C LEU A 156 -3.12 -0.78 -3.32
N GLN A 157 -2.87 -0.43 -4.58
CA GLN A 157 -3.87 0.15 -5.47
C GLN A 157 -5.02 -0.83 -5.71
N TYR A 158 -4.70 -2.12 -5.94
CA TYR A 158 -5.70 -3.17 -6.07
C TYR A 158 -6.56 -3.31 -4.79
N LEU A 159 -5.94 -3.39 -3.61
CA LEU A 159 -6.72 -3.51 -2.37
C LEU A 159 -7.56 -2.25 -2.08
N GLN A 160 -7.12 -1.07 -2.55
CA GLN A 160 -7.91 0.15 -2.50
C GLN A 160 -9.13 0.10 -3.43
N SER A 161 -8.99 -0.42 -4.66
CA SER A 161 -10.13 -0.60 -5.55
C SER A 161 -11.15 -1.58 -4.97
N VAL A 162 -10.69 -2.67 -4.34
CA VAL A 162 -11.58 -3.61 -3.64
C VAL A 162 -12.34 -2.95 -2.49
N LEU A 163 -11.71 -2.03 -1.74
CA LEU A 163 -12.42 -1.26 -0.71
C LEU A 163 -13.50 -0.35 -1.30
N GLU A 164 -13.28 0.22 -2.49
CA GLU A 164 -14.28 1.00 -3.20
C GLU A 164 -15.44 0.13 -3.69
N GLU A 165 -15.15 -1.05 -4.23
CA GLU A 165 -16.17 -2.03 -4.64
C GLU A 165 -17.01 -2.49 -3.45
N LEU A 166 -16.38 -2.79 -2.31
CA LEU A 166 -17.09 -3.11 -1.06
C LEU A 166 -17.98 -1.96 -0.56
N ASN A 167 -17.66 -0.70 -0.88
CA ASN A 167 -18.51 0.45 -0.56
C ASN A 167 -19.69 0.60 -1.51
N ARG A 168 -19.50 0.22 -2.77
CA ARG A 168 -20.53 0.32 -3.82
C ARG A 168 -21.48 -0.88 -3.80
N ALA A 169 -21.06 -2.02 -3.26
CA ALA A 169 -21.86 -3.23 -3.18
C ALA A 169 -23.19 -2.98 -2.44
N GLN A 170 -24.29 -3.28 -3.12
CA GLN A 170 -25.65 -3.11 -2.60
C GLN A 170 -26.34 -4.44 -2.30
N THR A 171 -25.88 -5.52 -2.94
CA THR A 171 -26.47 -6.85 -2.81
C THR A 171 -25.53 -7.85 -2.16
N GLU A 172 -26.11 -8.85 -1.51
CA GLU A 172 -25.34 -9.93 -0.89
C GLU A 172 -24.59 -10.77 -1.94
N ALA A 173 -25.12 -10.87 -3.15
CA ALA A 173 -24.48 -11.58 -4.26
C ALA A 173 -23.19 -10.87 -4.69
N GLU A 174 -23.20 -9.55 -4.83
CA GLU A 174 -21.99 -8.74 -5.12
C GLU A 174 -20.93 -8.91 -4.02
N LEU A 175 -21.34 -8.89 -2.75
CA LEU A 175 -20.43 -9.07 -1.62
C LEU A 175 -19.77 -10.47 -1.65
N GLU A 176 -20.52 -11.50 -2.00
CA GLU A 176 -20.01 -12.87 -2.09
C GLU A 176 -19.07 -13.06 -3.29
N GLU A 177 -19.30 -12.35 -4.40
CA GLU A 177 -18.38 -12.32 -5.54
C GLU A 177 -17.04 -11.67 -5.17
N ILE A 178 -17.06 -10.49 -4.51
CA ILE A 178 -15.85 -9.83 -4.00
C ILE A 178 -15.11 -10.75 -3.01
N ARG A 179 -15.84 -11.43 -2.12
CA ARG A 179 -15.24 -12.38 -1.17
C ARG A 179 -14.54 -13.52 -1.90
N ARG A 180 -15.15 -14.05 -2.97
CA ARG A 180 -14.56 -15.13 -3.77
C ARG A 180 -13.30 -14.65 -4.48
N GLU A 181 -13.33 -13.48 -5.10
CA GLU A 181 -12.14 -12.90 -5.73
C GLU A 181 -10.98 -12.77 -4.73
N LEU A 182 -11.26 -12.23 -3.54
CA LEU A 182 -10.26 -12.12 -2.47
C LEU A 182 -9.75 -13.48 -1.95
N GLN A 183 -10.57 -14.53 -2.00
CA GLN A 183 -10.13 -15.89 -1.66
C GLN A 183 -9.27 -16.51 -2.76
N GLU A 184 -9.63 -16.31 -4.03
CA GLU A 184 -8.84 -16.75 -5.19
C GLU A 184 -7.48 -16.04 -5.24
N GLY A 185 -7.45 -14.75 -4.90
CA GLY A 185 -6.22 -13.96 -4.74
C GLY A 185 -5.41 -14.26 -3.47
N GLY A 186 -5.89 -15.14 -2.58
CA GLY A 186 -5.18 -15.53 -1.36
C GLY A 186 -5.20 -14.51 -0.21
N TYR A 187 -5.98 -13.42 -0.33
CA TYR A 187 -6.13 -12.40 0.70
C TYR A 187 -7.06 -12.81 1.84
N LEU A 188 -8.01 -13.70 1.56
CA LEU A 188 -8.92 -14.29 2.53
C LEU A 188 -8.72 -15.80 2.63
N ARG A 189 -8.78 -16.32 3.85
CA ARG A 189 -8.88 -17.77 4.06
C ARG A 189 -10.24 -18.27 3.57
N GLN A 190 -10.25 -19.43 2.93
CA GLN A 190 -11.49 -20.16 2.71
C GLN A 190 -12.03 -20.62 4.05
N ASP A 191 -13.29 -20.32 4.34
CA ASP A 191 -13.95 -20.87 5.52
C ASP A 191 -14.06 -22.39 5.32
N GLY A 192 -13.53 -23.15 6.28
CA GLY A 192 -13.46 -24.60 6.18
C GLY A 192 -14.84 -25.26 6.08
N GLY A 193 -15.00 -26.19 5.14
CA GLY A 193 -15.86 -27.36 5.37
C GLY A 193 -17.01 -27.66 4.41
N LYS A 194 -17.37 -26.80 3.45
CA LYS A 194 -18.39 -27.19 2.44
C LYS A 194 -18.00 -26.71 1.04
N LYS A 195 -17.91 -27.65 0.09
CA LYS A 195 -17.90 -27.34 -1.36
C LYS A 195 -19.16 -26.52 -1.67
N ARG A 196 -19.04 -25.19 -1.65
CA ARG A 196 -20.08 -24.29 -2.16
C ARG A 196 -20.20 -24.53 -3.67
N MET A 197 -21.42 -24.73 -4.16
CA MET A 197 -21.69 -24.79 -5.61
C MET A 197 -21.13 -23.52 -6.25
N LYS A 198 -20.39 -23.67 -7.36
CA LYS A 198 -19.92 -22.54 -8.17
C LYS A 198 -21.14 -21.77 -8.67
N GLN A 199 -21.47 -20.66 -8.01
CA GLN A 199 -22.37 -19.67 -8.59
C GLN A 199 -21.67 -19.01 -9.78
N SER A 200 -22.40 -18.84 -10.87
CA SER A 200 -21.94 -18.13 -12.08
C SER A 200 -21.61 -16.66 -11.77
N LYS A 201 -20.64 -16.09 -12.50
CA LYS A 201 -20.30 -14.65 -12.41
C LYS A 201 -21.54 -13.80 -12.64
N LEU A 202 -21.69 -12.70 -11.89
CA LEU A 202 -22.81 -11.79 -12.08
C LEU A 202 -22.62 -11.01 -13.40
N PRO A 203 -23.71 -10.72 -14.14
CA PRO A 203 -23.62 -9.84 -15.30
C PRO A 203 -23.27 -8.40 -14.85
N PRO A 204 -22.60 -7.60 -15.69
CA PRO A 204 -22.32 -6.21 -15.38
C PRO A 204 -23.60 -5.42 -15.16
N MET A 205 -23.57 -4.45 -14.24
CA MET A 205 -24.70 -3.55 -14.02
C MET A 205 -25.03 -2.79 -15.30
N ARG A 206 -26.33 -2.77 -15.65
CA ARG A 206 -26.85 -2.01 -16.77
C ARG A 206 -27.59 -0.79 -16.24
N PHE A 207 -27.28 0.38 -16.79
CA PHE A 207 -27.96 1.63 -16.47
C PHE A 207 -28.46 2.25 -17.77
N THR A 208 -29.71 2.69 -17.79
CA THR A 208 -30.25 3.47 -18.91
C THR A 208 -30.17 4.94 -18.57
N SER A 209 -29.50 5.71 -19.42
CA SER A 209 -29.43 7.17 -19.29
C SER A 209 -30.81 7.79 -19.50
N THR A 210 -31.04 9.00 -18.97
CA THR A 210 -32.29 9.75 -19.14
C THR A 210 -32.68 9.97 -20.60
N ASP A 211 -31.69 9.98 -21.51
CA ASP A 211 -31.87 10.13 -22.95
C ASP A 211 -32.08 8.80 -23.70
N GLY A 212 -32.29 7.68 -22.99
CA GLY A 212 -32.67 6.40 -23.59
C GLY A 212 -31.53 5.54 -24.12
N TYR A 213 -30.27 5.96 -23.96
CA TYR A 213 -29.11 5.12 -24.27
C TYR A 213 -28.81 4.15 -23.11
N ALA A 214 -28.69 2.86 -23.45
CA ALA A 214 -28.38 1.74 -22.57
C ALA A 214 -26.89 1.37 -22.59
#